data_AF-A0A535AZS8-F1
#
_entry.id   AF-A0A535AZS8-F1
#
_cell.length_a   1.000
_cell.length_b   1.000
_cell.length_c   1.000
_cell.angle_alpha   90.00
_cell.angle_beta   90.00
_cell.angle_gamma   90.00
#
_symmetry.space_group_name_H-M   'P 1'
#
loop_
_entity.id
_entity.type
_entity.pdbx_description
1 polymer ?
#
loop_
_entity_poly.entity_id
_entity_poly.type
_entity_poly.pdbx_seq_one_letter_code
_entity_poly.pdbx_strand_id
1 'polypeptide(L)'
;MIDLSDRLELPSDVRFEGDALHDLALGEAYPLRGSGIEGMALLAAGYSIGDAATSLAAQFDVNPQAVQSDLAAFAFQLSRAQLINLRSSGWRAGLRHILRVSLFLIVAHRWPPARSRRYPLATGGALAVLWQIASVVGIQMAPLWFLLIVPMLLPALLFAPALASALLALSISLVAAVIVHEGGHAVAAHRIGIGCFLVRSGWRVAVVHQNRPDTRWVHASGPLACGVLGASGLALAAGFQSLPLAFAAVPFLVQLLALTVLAQDGRLLAAAKGGDQ
;
A
#
# COMPACT_ATOMS: atom_id res chain seq x y z
N MET A 1 -13.07 -8.88 -0.40
CA MET A 1 -13.73 -10.18 -0.09
C MET A 1 -12.66 -11.26 -0.01
N ILE A 2 -12.66 -11.99 1.10
CA ILE A 2 -11.77 -13.13 1.36
C ILE A 2 -12.47 -14.38 0.83
N ASP A 3 -11.73 -15.25 0.15
CA ASP A 3 -12.18 -16.55 -0.34
C ASP A 3 -11.72 -17.62 0.66
N LEU A 4 -12.52 -18.67 0.89
CA LEU A 4 -12.13 -19.78 1.78
C LEU A 4 -10.88 -20.51 1.28
N SER A 5 -10.60 -20.41 -0.03
CA SER A 5 -9.40 -20.96 -0.64
C SER A 5 -8.15 -20.07 -0.46
N ASP A 6 -8.29 -18.85 0.07
CA ASP A 6 -7.16 -17.99 0.37
C ASP A 6 -6.28 -18.61 1.47
N ARG A 7 -4.99 -18.35 1.36
CA ARG A 7 -4.00 -18.74 2.36
C ARG A 7 -3.41 -17.51 3.03
N LEU A 8 -3.14 -17.64 4.31
CA LEU A 8 -2.45 -16.64 5.10
C LEU A 8 -0.94 -16.73 4.83
N GLU A 9 -0.31 -15.58 4.64
CA GLU A 9 1.14 -15.42 4.58
C GLU A 9 1.53 -14.36 5.63
N LEU A 10 2.36 -14.74 6.59
CA LEU A 10 2.92 -13.80 7.55
C LEU A 10 4.02 -12.97 6.87
N PRO A 11 3.93 -11.63 6.89
CA PRO A 11 5.04 -10.77 6.52
C PRO A 11 6.30 -11.10 7.36
N SER A 12 7.50 -10.91 6.81
CA SER A 12 8.75 -11.29 7.49
C SER A 12 9.01 -10.51 8.78
N ASP A 13 8.39 -9.35 8.92
CA ASP A 13 8.43 -8.46 10.07
C ASP A 13 7.26 -8.68 11.04
N VAL A 14 6.43 -9.71 10.84
CA VAL A 14 5.40 -10.14 11.78
C VAL A 14 5.68 -11.56 12.26
N ARG A 15 5.71 -11.75 13.58
CA ARG A 15 5.93 -13.06 14.18
C ARG A 15 4.73 -13.51 14.98
N PHE A 16 4.41 -14.79 14.88
CA PHE A 16 3.44 -15.44 15.75
C PHE A 16 4.21 -16.20 16.83
N GLU A 17 4.20 -15.68 18.05
CA GLU A 17 4.92 -16.24 19.20
C GLU A 17 3.98 -16.28 20.41
N GLY A 18 3.83 -17.46 21.03
CA GLY A 18 2.93 -17.65 22.17
C GLY A 18 1.46 -17.36 21.81
N ASP A 19 0.87 -16.39 22.50
CA ASP A 19 -0.52 -15.95 22.35
C ASP A 19 -0.64 -14.61 21.62
N ALA A 20 0.40 -14.13 20.92
CA ALA A 20 0.37 -12.82 20.28
C ALA A 20 1.01 -12.80 18.88
N LEU A 21 0.55 -11.85 18.07
CA LEU A 21 1.24 -11.42 16.85
C LEU A 21 2.10 -10.20 17.17
N HIS A 22 3.41 -10.34 16.98
CA HIS A 22 4.39 -9.28 17.18
C HIS A 22 4.71 -8.61 15.85
N ASP A 23 4.36 -7.34 15.72
CA ASP A 23 4.78 -6.49 14.61
C ASP A 23 6.14 -5.87 14.93
N LEU A 24 7.20 -6.43 14.35
CA LEU A 24 8.57 -5.98 14.58
C LEU A 24 8.87 -4.63 13.94
N ALA A 25 8.14 -4.24 12.89
CA ALA A 25 8.34 -2.94 12.26
C ALA A 25 7.73 -1.82 13.09
N LEU A 26 6.56 -2.04 13.71
CA LEU A 26 5.93 -1.04 14.58
C LEU A 26 6.33 -1.19 16.04
N GLY A 27 6.93 -2.32 16.44
CA GLY A 27 7.22 -2.63 17.84
C GLY A 27 5.95 -2.84 18.67
N GLU A 28 4.88 -3.33 18.05
CA GLU A 28 3.58 -3.53 18.68
C GLU A 28 3.26 -5.03 18.82
N ALA A 29 2.49 -5.38 19.86
CA ALA A 29 2.04 -6.74 20.11
C ALA A 29 0.51 -6.79 20.10
N TYR A 30 -0.04 -7.75 19.38
CA TYR A 30 -1.47 -7.95 19.18
C TYR A 30 -1.87 -9.27 19.83
N PRO A 31 -2.39 -9.25 21.07
CA PRO A 31 -2.75 -10.48 21.77
C PRO A 31 -3.94 -11.15 21.08
N LEU A 32 -3.80 -12.45 20.86
CA LEU A 32 -4.84 -13.35 20.41
C LEU A 32 -5.46 -14.03 21.64
N ARG A 33 -6.77 -14.32 21.59
CA ARG A 33 -7.50 -14.92 22.71
C ARG A 33 -8.37 -16.06 22.23
N GLY A 34 -8.49 -17.08 23.08
CA GLY A 34 -9.33 -18.25 22.84
C GLY A 34 -9.03 -18.90 21.50
N SER A 35 -10.09 -19.29 20.79
CA SER A 35 -10.05 -19.98 19.49
C SER A 35 -9.28 -19.25 18.37
N GLY A 36 -8.97 -17.97 18.55
CA GLY A 36 -8.12 -17.21 17.63
C GLY A 36 -6.67 -17.71 17.59
N ILE A 37 -6.18 -18.32 18.67
CA ILE A 37 -4.81 -18.85 18.75
C ILE A 37 -4.70 -20.10 17.89
N GLU A 38 -5.62 -21.05 18.05
CA GLU A 38 -5.65 -22.30 17.29
C GLU A 38 -5.92 -22.03 15.81
N GLY A 39 -6.84 -21.10 15.51
CA GLY A 39 -7.07 -20.64 14.15
C GLY A 39 -5.84 -20.01 13.52
N MET A 40 -5.14 -19.14 14.25
CA MET A 40 -3.89 -18.55 13.76
C MET A 40 -2.80 -19.60 13.54
N ALA A 41 -2.67 -20.59 14.43
CA ALA A 41 -1.68 -21.66 14.30
C ALA A 41 -1.89 -22.49 13.02
N LEU A 42 -3.14 -22.86 12.71
CA LEU A 42 -3.47 -23.58 11.49
C LEU A 42 -3.19 -22.74 10.24
N LEU A 43 -3.58 -21.46 10.25
CA LEU A 43 -3.33 -20.55 9.13
C LEU A 43 -1.83 -20.28 8.93
N ALA A 44 -1.07 -20.13 10.01
CA ALA A 44 0.40 -19.97 9.98
C ALA A 44 1.11 -21.22 9.45
N ALA A 45 0.55 -22.42 9.70
CA ALA A 45 1.02 -23.67 9.10
C ALA A 45 0.70 -23.79 7.59
N GLY A 46 0.04 -22.79 7.00
CA GLY A 46 -0.21 -22.70 5.56
C GLY A 46 -1.51 -23.37 5.08
N TYR A 47 -2.39 -23.75 6.00
CA TYR A 47 -3.74 -24.22 5.67
C TYR A 47 -4.55 -23.10 4.99
N SER A 48 -5.47 -23.48 4.10
CA SER A 48 -6.47 -22.52 3.61
C SER A 48 -7.46 -22.18 4.72
N ILE A 49 -8.16 -21.05 4.59
CA ILE A 49 -9.20 -20.66 5.57
C ILE A 49 -10.28 -21.74 5.67
N GLY A 50 -10.68 -22.35 4.55
CA GLY A 50 -11.65 -23.44 4.53
C GLY A 50 -11.16 -24.70 5.25
N ASP A 51 -9.90 -25.09 5.01
CA ASP A 51 -9.32 -26.28 5.65
C ASP A 51 -9.15 -26.07 7.16
N ALA A 52 -8.62 -24.91 7.56
CA ALA A 52 -8.45 -24.56 8.96
C ALA A 52 -9.80 -24.51 9.70
N ALA A 53 -10.83 -23.92 9.08
CA ALA A 53 -12.18 -23.88 9.65
C ALA A 53 -12.78 -25.28 9.80
N THR A 54 -12.54 -26.17 8.83
CA THR A 54 -13.02 -27.57 8.90
C THR A 54 -12.32 -28.33 10.03
N SER A 55 -11.00 -28.15 10.20
CA SER A 55 -10.24 -28.76 11.29
C SER A 55 -10.70 -28.27 12.67
N LEU A 56 -10.90 -26.95 12.84
CA LEU A 56 -11.42 -26.38 14.07
C LEU A 56 -12.85 -26.85 14.38
N ALA A 57 -13.71 -26.89 13.36
CA ALA A 57 -15.08 -27.35 13.51
C ALA A 57 -15.15 -28.80 14.02
N ALA A 58 -14.30 -29.67 13.49
CA ALA A 58 -14.18 -31.05 13.94
C ALA A 58 -13.59 -31.15 15.36
N GLN A 59 -12.61 -30.30 15.70
CA GLN A 59 -11.96 -30.31 17.02
C GLN A 59 -12.90 -29.87 18.14
N PHE A 60 -13.74 -28.86 17.89
CA PHE A 60 -14.61 -28.25 18.90
C PHE A 60 -16.09 -28.70 18.79
N ASP A 61 -16.40 -29.66 17.90
CA ASP A 61 -17.75 -30.18 17.63
C ASP A 61 -18.79 -29.07 17.38
N VAL A 62 -18.45 -28.14 16.49
CA VAL A 62 -19.27 -26.97 16.15
C VAL A 62 -19.56 -26.92 14.65
N ASN A 63 -20.62 -26.19 14.29
CA ASN A 63 -21.05 -26.06 12.90
C ASN A 63 -19.92 -25.49 12.00
N PRO A 64 -19.46 -26.23 10.97
CA PRO A 64 -18.40 -25.78 10.06
C PRO A 64 -18.66 -24.43 9.40
N GLN A 65 -19.92 -24.11 9.08
CA GLN A 65 -20.27 -22.86 8.41
C GLN A 65 -20.08 -21.64 9.33
N ALA A 66 -20.36 -21.80 10.63
CA ALA A 66 -20.14 -20.76 11.63
C ALA A 66 -18.64 -20.48 11.78
N VAL A 67 -17.83 -21.54 11.93
CA VAL A 67 -16.37 -21.43 12.03
C VAL A 67 -15.75 -20.82 10.77
N GLN A 68 -16.26 -21.16 9.58
CA GLN A 68 -15.81 -20.55 8.32
C GLN A 68 -16.07 -19.04 8.28
N SER A 69 -17.26 -18.60 8.70
CA SER A 69 -17.60 -17.18 8.77
C SER A 69 -16.71 -16.43 9.77
N ASP A 70 -16.52 -17.01 10.96
CA ASP A 70 -15.71 -16.41 12.02
C ASP A 70 -14.23 -16.33 11.62
N LEU A 71 -13.68 -17.39 11.02
CA LEU A 71 -12.28 -17.40 10.57
C LEU A 71 -12.05 -16.46 9.38
N ALA A 72 -13.02 -16.33 8.47
CA ALA A 72 -12.96 -15.34 7.39
C ALA A 72 -13.02 -13.90 7.94
N ALA A 73 -13.86 -13.64 8.95
CA ALA A 73 -13.93 -12.35 9.62
C ALA A 73 -12.64 -12.04 10.39
N PHE A 74 -12.07 -13.04 11.08
CA PHE A 74 -10.78 -12.93 11.76
C PHE A 74 -9.64 -12.61 10.79
N ALA A 75 -9.51 -13.36 9.69
CA ALA A 75 -8.54 -13.09 8.64
C ALA A 75 -8.74 -11.69 8.02
N PHE A 76 -9.98 -11.24 7.89
CA PHE A 76 -10.28 -9.88 7.43
C PHE A 76 -9.80 -8.81 8.40
N GLN A 77 -10.02 -9.00 9.71
CA GLN A 77 -9.53 -8.08 10.72
C GLN A 77 -8.00 -8.02 10.74
N LEU A 78 -7.32 -9.17 10.69
CA LEU A 78 -5.86 -9.22 10.62
C LEU A 78 -5.30 -8.56 9.35
N SER A 79 -5.93 -8.77 8.19
CA SER A 79 -5.53 -8.13 6.93
C SER A 79 -5.76 -6.62 6.98
N ARG A 80 -6.88 -6.17 7.56
CA ARG A 80 -7.17 -4.74 7.77
C ARG A 80 -6.17 -4.08 8.73
N ALA A 81 -5.73 -4.81 9.75
CA ALA A 81 -4.66 -4.42 10.66
C ALA A 81 -3.25 -4.53 10.04
N GLN A 82 -3.14 -5.00 8.78
CA GLN A 82 -1.87 -5.12 8.05
C GLN A 82 -0.87 -6.09 8.70
N LEU A 83 -1.37 -7.04 9.49
CA LEU A 83 -0.58 -8.07 10.16
C LEU A 83 -0.34 -9.30 9.27
N ILE A 84 -1.20 -9.50 8.27
CA ILE A 84 -1.15 -10.67 7.38
C ILE A 84 -1.32 -10.28 5.93
N ASN A 85 -0.71 -11.06 5.05
CA ASN A 85 -0.95 -11.02 3.62
C ASN A 85 -1.86 -12.19 3.22
N LEU A 86 -2.83 -11.92 2.34
CA LEU A 86 -3.72 -12.96 1.82
C LEU A 86 -3.32 -13.33 0.39
N ARG A 87 -2.91 -14.57 0.20
CA ARG A 87 -2.54 -15.12 -1.12
C ARG A 87 -3.74 -15.84 -1.73
N SER A 88 -4.18 -15.37 -2.90
CA SER A 88 -5.23 -16.04 -3.66
C SER A 88 -4.72 -17.37 -4.23
N SER A 89 -5.55 -18.41 -4.15
CA SER A 89 -5.28 -19.71 -4.76
C SER A 89 -5.48 -19.67 -6.29
N GLY A 90 -4.48 -19.14 -7.00
CA GLY A 90 -4.36 -19.24 -8.46
C GLY A 90 -5.16 -18.20 -9.28
N TRP A 91 -4.90 -18.20 -10.59
CA TRP A 91 -5.39 -17.19 -11.53
C TRP A 91 -6.92 -17.16 -11.67
N ARG A 92 -7.60 -18.32 -11.51
CA ARG A 92 -9.07 -18.42 -11.57
C ARG A 92 -9.75 -17.70 -10.40
N ALA A 93 -9.14 -17.73 -9.21
CA ALA A 93 -9.61 -16.96 -8.06
C ALA A 93 -9.42 -15.46 -8.31
N GLY A 94 -8.29 -15.07 -8.91
CA GLY A 94 -8.03 -13.70 -9.36
C GLY A 94 -9.06 -13.20 -10.38
N LEU A 95 -9.39 -13.99 -11.41
CA LEU A 95 -10.39 -13.61 -12.41
C LEU A 95 -11.80 -13.48 -11.83
N ARG A 96 -12.20 -14.43 -10.97
CA ARG A 96 -13.48 -14.34 -10.24
C ARG A 96 -13.52 -13.11 -9.35
N HIS A 97 -12.40 -12.75 -8.72
CA HIS A 97 -12.30 -11.54 -7.93
C HIS A 97 -12.48 -10.30 -8.79
N ILE A 98 -11.79 -10.19 -9.93
CA ILE A 98 -11.92 -9.07 -10.87
C ILE A 98 -13.37 -8.95 -11.34
N LEU A 99 -13.99 -10.04 -11.81
CA LEU A 99 -15.38 -10.04 -12.28
C LEU A 99 -16.36 -9.57 -11.20
N ARG A 100 -16.18 -10.06 -9.96
CA ARG A 100 -17.02 -9.65 -8.82
C ARG A 100 -16.80 -8.20 -8.44
N VAL A 101 -15.56 -7.71 -8.45
CA VAL A 101 -15.25 -6.30 -8.19
C VAL A 101 -15.88 -5.41 -9.26
N SER A 102 -15.75 -5.77 -10.53
CA SER A 102 -16.39 -5.07 -11.65
C SER A 102 -17.91 -5.05 -11.52
N LEU A 103 -18.52 -6.19 -11.17
CA LEU A 103 -19.96 -6.25 -10.92
C LEU A 103 -20.38 -5.39 -9.73
N PHE A 104 -19.61 -5.38 -8.64
CA PHE A 104 -19.91 -4.57 -7.46
C PHE A 104 -19.79 -3.06 -7.74
N LEU A 105 -18.81 -2.67 -8.55
CA LEU A 105 -18.66 -1.29 -9.02
C LEU A 105 -19.86 -0.85 -9.86
N ILE A 106 -20.31 -1.70 -10.77
CA ILE A 106 -21.44 -1.41 -11.68
C ILE A 106 -22.79 -1.40 -10.93
N VAL A 107 -23.02 -2.38 -10.06
CA VAL A 107 -24.33 -2.57 -9.40
C VAL A 107 -24.44 -1.74 -8.14
N ALA A 108 -23.44 -1.81 -7.25
CA ALA A 108 -23.52 -1.21 -5.92
C ALA A 108 -22.94 0.21 -5.87
N HIS A 109 -22.30 0.70 -6.94
CA HIS A 109 -21.60 1.99 -6.98
C HIS A 109 -20.64 2.17 -5.79
N ARG A 110 -20.10 1.06 -5.28
CA ARG A 110 -19.25 1.01 -4.10
C ARG A 110 -17.98 0.26 -4.43
N TRP A 111 -16.86 0.81 -3.99
CA TRP A 111 -15.57 0.14 -4.07
C TRP A 111 -15.53 -0.98 -3.04
N PRO A 112 -15.34 -2.25 -3.44
CA PRO A 112 -15.15 -3.32 -2.49
C PRO A 112 -13.86 -3.07 -1.68
N PRO A 113 -13.80 -3.50 -0.41
CA PRO A 113 -12.59 -3.35 0.39
C PRO A 113 -11.43 -4.08 -0.30
N ALA A 114 -10.42 -3.29 -0.66
CA ALA A 114 -9.25 -3.79 -1.35
C ALA A 114 -8.41 -4.65 -0.41
N ARG A 115 -7.82 -5.73 -0.94
CA ARG A 115 -6.85 -6.52 -0.19
C ARG A 115 -5.60 -5.67 0.02
N SER A 116 -5.21 -5.51 1.28
CA SER A 116 -3.93 -4.94 1.65
C SER A 116 -2.83 -6.00 1.47
N ARG A 117 -1.67 -5.57 1.01
CA ARG A 117 -0.45 -6.35 1.03
C ARG A 117 0.67 -5.50 1.61
N ARG A 118 1.28 -6.02 2.66
CA ARG A 118 2.44 -5.46 3.35
C ARG A 118 3.72 -5.98 2.72
N TYR A 119 4.65 -5.06 2.52
CA TYR A 119 6.00 -5.30 2.05
C TYR A 119 6.97 -4.72 3.09
N PRO A 120 7.82 -5.54 3.71
CA PRO A 120 8.82 -5.07 4.67
C PRO A 120 9.79 -4.13 3.95
N LEU A 121 10.20 -3.03 4.57
CA LEU A 121 11.21 -2.16 3.98
C LEU A 121 12.62 -2.56 4.45
N ALA A 122 13.58 -2.52 3.53
CA ALA A 122 14.97 -2.87 3.80
C ALA A 122 15.59 -1.90 4.82
N THR A 123 16.26 -2.43 5.84
CA THR A 123 16.99 -1.66 6.86
C THR A 123 18.28 -1.00 6.35
N GLY A 124 18.48 -0.96 5.03
CA GLY A 124 19.65 -0.39 4.37
C GLY A 124 19.59 1.12 4.14
N GLY A 125 20.55 1.64 3.37
CA GLY A 125 20.61 3.06 3.01
C GLY A 125 19.42 3.53 2.16
N ALA A 126 19.25 4.85 2.06
CA ALA A 126 18.11 5.49 1.37
C ALA A 126 17.89 4.97 -0.06
N LEU A 127 18.97 4.64 -0.79
CA LEU A 127 18.86 4.10 -2.15
C LEU A 127 18.20 2.71 -2.18
N ALA A 128 18.50 1.84 -1.20
CA ALA A 128 17.91 0.50 -1.13
C ALA A 128 16.40 0.58 -0.85
N VAL A 129 16.01 1.50 0.05
CA VAL A 129 14.60 1.79 0.35
C VAL A 129 13.87 2.31 -0.89
N LEU A 130 14.44 3.29 -1.59
CA LEU A 130 13.88 3.84 -2.82
C LEU A 130 13.76 2.79 -3.91
N TRP A 131 14.78 1.95 -4.08
CA TRP A 131 14.76 0.85 -5.04
C TRP A 131 13.64 -0.15 -4.74
N GLN A 132 13.45 -0.50 -3.46
CA GLN A 132 12.40 -1.42 -3.07
C GLN A 132 11.02 -0.82 -3.30
N ILE A 133 10.80 0.44 -2.95
CA ILE A 133 9.56 1.17 -3.25
C ILE A 133 9.34 1.21 -4.77
N ALA A 134 10.37 1.55 -5.54
CA ALA A 134 10.31 1.57 -7.00
C ALA A 134 9.95 0.20 -7.59
N SER A 135 10.48 -0.89 -7.03
CA SER A 135 10.14 -2.24 -7.48
C SER A 135 8.67 -2.58 -7.21
N VAL A 136 8.12 -2.18 -6.04
CA VAL A 136 6.73 -2.45 -5.69
C VAL A 136 5.80 -1.57 -6.54
N VAL A 137 6.05 -0.26 -6.58
CA VAL A 137 5.25 0.71 -7.35
C VAL A 137 5.36 0.43 -8.85
N GLY A 138 6.56 0.16 -9.36
CA GLY A 138 6.80 -0.09 -10.77
C GLY A 138 6.22 -1.42 -11.24
N ILE A 139 6.55 -2.53 -10.56
CA ILE A 139 6.17 -3.88 -11.02
C ILE A 139 4.73 -4.20 -10.63
N GLN A 140 4.37 -3.99 -9.36
CA GLN A 140 3.05 -4.42 -8.87
C GLN A 140 1.94 -3.52 -9.39
N MET A 141 2.21 -2.23 -9.61
CA MET A 141 1.23 -1.32 -10.21
C MET A 141 1.41 -1.16 -11.73
N ALA A 142 2.30 -1.91 -12.39
CA ALA A 142 2.48 -1.87 -13.84
C ALA A 142 1.17 -1.94 -14.64
N PRO A 143 0.19 -2.81 -14.29
CA PRO A 143 -1.08 -2.85 -15.03
C PRO A 143 -1.86 -1.54 -14.95
N LEU A 144 -1.84 -0.88 -13.78
CA LEU A 144 -2.49 0.41 -13.59
C LEU A 144 -1.77 1.50 -14.40
N TRP A 145 -0.44 1.53 -14.33
CA TRP A 145 0.35 2.48 -15.11
C TRP A 145 0.12 2.31 -16.60
N PHE A 146 0.08 1.08 -17.09
CA PHE A 146 -0.24 0.77 -18.48
C PHE A 146 -1.62 1.30 -18.87
N LEU A 147 -2.64 1.05 -18.05
CA LEU A 147 -4.01 1.52 -18.29
C LEU A 147 -4.15 3.05 -18.27
N LEU A 148 -3.31 3.76 -17.51
CA LEU A 148 -3.33 5.23 -17.47
C LEU A 148 -2.50 5.85 -18.61
N ILE A 149 -1.31 5.29 -18.86
CA ILE A 149 -0.31 5.87 -19.77
C ILE A 149 -0.68 5.60 -21.23
N VAL A 150 -1.12 4.39 -21.58
CA VAL A 150 -1.38 4.02 -22.98
C VAL A 150 -2.50 4.85 -23.61
N PRO A 151 -3.68 5.03 -22.97
CA PRO A 151 -4.74 5.86 -23.54
C PRO A 151 -4.36 7.34 -23.64
N MET A 152 -3.41 7.82 -22.83
CA MET A 152 -2.90 9.18 -22.92
C MET A 152 -1.87 9.35 -24.05
N LEU A 153 -0.95 8.39 -24.21
CA LEU A 153 0.13 8.46 -25.21
C LEU A 153 -0.32 8.09 -26.61
N LEU A 154 -1.21 7.10 -26.76
CA LEU A 154 -1.60 6.58 -28.07
C LEU A 154 -2.24 7.66 -28.97
N PRO A 155 -3.21 8.48 -28.50
CA PRO A 155 -3.76 9.56 -29.32
C PRO A 155 -2.72 10.64 -29.63
N ALA A 156 -1.82 10.95 -28.69
CA ALA A 156 -0.77 11.94 -28.93
C ALA A 156 0.20 11.47 -30.02
N LEU A 157 0.59 10.20 -30.02
CA LEU A 157 1.44 9.63 -31.07
C LEU A 157 0.76 9.64 -32.45
N LEU A 158 -0.57 9.44 -32.50
CA LEU A 158 -1.33 9.38 -33.75
C LEU A 158 -1.73 10.75 -34.30
N PHE A 159 -2.04 11.72 -33.42
CA PHE A 159 -2.69 12.97 -33.81
C PHE A 159 -1.91 14.24 -33.40
N ALA A 160 -0.97 14.14 -32.45
CA ALA A 160 -0.22 15.30 -31.95
C ALA A 160 1.22 14.93 -31.53
N PRO A 161 2.07 14.44 -32.47
CA PRO A 161 3.38 13.87 -32.14
C PRO A 161 4.32 14.87 -31.45
N ALA A 162 4.14 16.16 -31.68
CA ALA A 162 4.89 17.22 -31.00
C ALA A 162 4.68 17.24 -29.46
N LEU A 163 3.55 16.72 -28.97
CA LEU A 163 3.24 16.61 -27.53
C LEU A 163 3.67 15.26 -26.92
N ALA A 164 4.07 14.29 -27.75
CA ALA A 164 4.35 12.93 -27.28
C ALA A 164 5.49 12.89 -26.25
N SER A 165 6.56 13.64 -26.47
CA SER A 165 7.69 13.72 -25.53
C SER A 165 7.30 14.30 -24.17
N ALA A 166 6.43 15.31 -24.17
CA ALA A 166 5.93 15.94 -22.95
C ALA A 166 4.99 15.03 -22.15
N LEU A 167 4.07 14.36 -22.84
CA LEU A 167 3.16 13.40 -22.21
C LEU A 167 3.89 12.14 -21.73
N LEU A 168 4.96 11.73 -22.41
CA LEU A 168 5.82 10.66 -21.93
C LEU A 168 6.56 11.08 -20.66
N ALA A 169 7.10 12.30 -20.63
CA ALA A 169 7.75 12.85 -19.45
C ALA A 169 6.77 12.99 -18.27
N LEU A 170 5.54 13.43 -18.52
CA LEU A 170 4.45 13.46 -17.53
C LEU A 170 4.12 12.05 -16.99
N SER A 171 4.07 11.06 -17.89
CA SER A 171 3.78 9.66 -17.52
C SER A 171 4.84 9.07 -16.60
N ILE A 172 6.12 9.24 -16.96
CA ILE A 172 7.27 8.75 -16.18
C ILE A 172 7.33 9.46 -14.83
N SER A 173 7.15 10.78 -14.82
CA SER A 173 7.18 11.58 -13.61
C SER A 173 6.02 11.29 -12.67
N LEU A 174 4.84 10.88 -13.15
CA LEU A 174 3.74 10.44 -12.29
C LEU A 174 4.15 9.24 -11.43
N VAL A 175 4.77 8.23 -12.03
CA VAL A 175 5.27 7.06 -11.31
C VAL A 175 6.40 7.45 -10.36
N ALA A 176 7.34 8.26 -10.85
CA ALA A 176 8.47 8.73 -10.05
C ALA A 176 8.03 9.58 -8.84
N ALA A 177 6.99 10.40 -8.99
CA ALA A 177 6.45 11.22 -7.91
C ALA A 177 5.90 10.36 -6.78
N VAL A 178 5.19 9.27 -7.08
CA VAL A 178 4.74 8.31 -6.04
C VAL A 178 5.93 7.67 -5.33
N ILE A 179 6.96 7.26 -6.08
CA ILE A 179 8.17 6.65 -5.50
C ILE A 179 8.89 7.64 -4.59
N VAL A 180 9.05 8.90 -5.02
CA VAL A 180 9.71 9.94 -4.22
C VAL A 180 8.88 10.30 -3.00
N HIS A 181 7.56 10.39 -3.13
CA HIS A 181 6.66 10.71 -2.01
C HIS A 181 6.78 9.66 -0.90
N GLU A 182 6.53 8.40 -1.25
CA GLU A 182 6.62 7.29 -0.29
C GLU A 182 8.06 7.08 0.19
N GLY A 183 9.03 7.26 -0.71
CA GLY A 183 10.45 7.23 -0.40
C GLY A 183 10.86 8.29 0.63
N GLY A 184 10.32 9.49 0.52
CA GLY A 184 10.56 10.57 1.47
C GLY A 184 10.10 10.19 2.88
N HIS A 185 8.93 9.59 3.01
CA HIS A 185 8.42 9.08 4.30
C HIS A 185 9.33 8.00 4.87
N ALA A 186 9.64 6.96 4.08
CA ALA A 186 10.46 5.85 4.54
C ALA A 186 11.89 6.28 4.93
N VAL A 187 12.52 7.14 4.12
CA VAL A 187 13.86 7.66 4.40
C VAL A 187 13.86 8.52 5.67
N ALA A 188 12.84 9.36 5.86
CA ALA A 188 12.71 10.15 7.08
C ALA A 188 12.51 9.25 8.31
N ALA A 189 11.62 8.26 8.23
CA ALA A 189 11.37 7.31 9.31
C ALA A 189 12.66 6.56 9.71
N HIS A 190 13.42 6.04 8.75
CA HIS A 190 14.70 5.38 9.01
C HIS A 190 15.73 6.31 9.65
N ARG A 191 15.82 7.57 9.19
CA ARG A 191 16.77 8.54 9.75
C ARG A 191 16.51 8.84 11.23
N ILE A 192 15.25 8.80 11.66
CA ILE A 192 14.88 9.04 13.06
C ILE A 192 14.70 7.73 13.86
N GLY A 193 15.09 6.58 13.30
CA GLY A 193 15.06 5.29 13.97
C GLY A 193 13.66 4.77 14.27
N ILE A 194 12.67 5.14 13.44
CA ILE A 194 11.31 4.62 13.53
C ILE A 194 11.13 3.52 12.48
N GLY A 195 10.59 2.39 12.92
CA GLY A 195 10.29 1.30 12.01
C GLY A 195 9.08 1.61 11.13
N CYS A 196 9.15 1.12 9.89
CA CYS A 196 8.16 1.37 8.86
C CYS A 196 8.11 0.23 7.86
N PHE A 197 7.01 0.16 7.12
CA PHE A 197 6.80 -0.80 6.04
C PHE A 197 5.95 -0.18 4.94
N LEU A 198 5.96 -0.80 3.76
CA LEU A 198 5.17 -0.35 2.63
C LEU A 198 3.89 -1.17 2.53
N VAL A 199 2.74 -0.51 2.39
CA VAL A 199 1.46 -1.16 2.13
C VAL A 199 0.96 -0.80 0.76
N ARG A 200 0.46 -1.81 0.05
CA ARG A 200 -0.40 -1.65 -1.11
C ARG A 200 -1.82 -2.05 -0.76
N SER A 201 -2.78 -1.16 -0.95
CA SER A 201 -4.21 -1.46 -0.83
C SER A 201 -4.93 -1.05 -2.10
N GLY A 202 -5.24 -2.03 -2.95
CA GLY A 202 -5.79 -1.78 -4.28
C GLY A 202 -4.81 -0.98 -5.13
N TRP A 203 -5.19 0.25 -5.50
CA TRP A 203 -4.38 1.18 -6.28
C TRP A 203 -3.57 2.15 -5.42
N ARG A 204 -3.72 2.11 -4.09
CA ARG A 204 -3.00 2.99 -3.18
C ARG A 204 -1.76 2.28 -2.68
N VAL A 205 -0.65 3.01 -2.66
CA VAL A 205 0.59 2.61 -1.99
C VAL A 205 0.87 3.66 -0.93
N ALA A 206 1.25 3.25 0.26
CA ALA A 206 1.53 4.12 1.38
C ALA A 206 2.59 3.48 2.28
N VAL A 207 3.52 4.29 2.78
CA VAL A 207 4.43 3.92 3.86
C VAL A 207 3.71 4.12 5.19
N VAL A 208 3.68 3.04 5.97
CA VAL A 208 3.15 3.02 7.33
C VAL A 208 4.35 3.00 8.26
N HIS A 209 4.33 3.85 9.27
CA HIS A 209 5.40 3.97 10.25
C HIS A 209 4.81 4.03 11.66
N GLN A 210 5.63 3.73 12.67
CA GLN A 210 5.21 3.83 14.07
C GLN A 210 4.72 5.25 14.39
N ASN A 211 3.64 5.35 15.16
CA ASN A 211 3.13 6.63 15.64
C ASN A 211 3.95 7.08 16.86
N ARG A 212 4.70 8.18 16.74
CA ARG A 212 5.48 8.80 17.82
C ARG A 212 5.25 10.32 17.81
N PRO A 213 5.38 11.02 18.94
CA PRO A 213 5.12 12.47 19.02
C PRO A 213 5.92 13.31 18.00
N ASP A 214 7.13 12.88 17.62
CA ASP A 214 8.01 13.61 16.70
C ASP A 214 7.85 13.23 15.21
N THR A 215 6.80 12.48 14.82
CA THR A 215 6.62 12.03 13.42
C THR A 215 6.15 13.11 12.46
N ARG A 216 5.95 14.35 12.91
CA ARG A 216 5.55 15.49 12.05
C ARG A 216 6.47 15.63 10.84
N TRP A 217 7.79 15.49 11.04
CA TRP A 217 8.75 15.56 9.95
C TRP A 217 8.65 14.38 8.98
N VAL A 218 8.28 13.20 9.46
CA VAL A 218 8.02 12.04 8.60
C VAL A 218 6.80 12.31 7.73
N HIS A 219 5.70 12.82 8.28
CA HIS A 219 4.49 13.13 7.48
C HIS A 219 4.70 14.24 6.44
N ALA A 220 5.64 15.17 6.67
CA ALA A 220 5.93 16.23 5.71
C ALA A 220 6.98 15.82 4.66
N SER A 221 7.83 14.83 4.93
CA SER A 221 9.01 14.56 4.11
C SER A 221 8.68 14.08 2.69
N GLY A 222 7.66 13.24 2.51
CA GLY A 222 7.20 12.79 1.19
C GLY A 222 6.76 13.96 0.30
N PRO A 223 5.74 14.74 0.71
CA PRO A 223 5.29 15.90 -0.04
C PRO A 223 6.40 16.94 -0.28
N LEU A 224 7.25 17.21 0.71
CA LEU A 224 8.34 18.19 0.58
C LEU A 224 9.42 17.72 -0.39
N ALA A 225 9.80 16.43 -0.37
CA ALA A 225 10.75 15.87 -1.32
C ALA A 225 10.25 16.04 -2.76
N CYS A 226 8.97 15.73 -2.99
CA CYS A 226 8.31 15.99 -4.27
C CYS A 226 8.32 17.48 -4.62
N GLY A 227 7.90 18.36 -3.71
CA GLY A 227 7.89 19.80 -3.95
C GLY A 227 9.24 20.38 -4.35
N VAL A 228 10.32 19.98 -3.66
CA VAL A 228 11.69 20.40 -3.98
C VAL A 228 12.11 19.93 -5.38
N LEU A 229 11.84 18.67 -5.73
CA LEU A 229 12.14 18.15 -7.06
C LEU A 229 11.31 18.82 -8.15
N GLY A 230 10.01 19.04 -7.91
CA GLY A 230 9.11 19.71 -8.84
C GLY A 230 9.50 21.17 -9.08
N ALA A 231 9.79 21.93 -8.04
CA ALA A 231 10.24 23.31 -8.15
C ALA A 231 11.59 23.42 -8.88
N SER A 232 12.53 22.53 -8.57
CA SER A 232 13.82 22.45 -9.27
C SER A 232 13.62 22.10 -10.75
N GLY A 233 12.77 21.13 -11.06
CA GLY A 233 12.42 20.73 -12.42
C GLY A 233 11.79 21.87 -13.22
N LEU A 234 10.90 22.66 -12.60
CA LEU A 234 10.26 23.81 -13.23
C LEU A 234 11.26 24.95 -13.50
N ALA A 235 12.16 25.22 -12.56
CA ALA A 235 13.23 26.21 -12.75
C ALA A 235 14.16 25.82 -13.91
N LEU A 236 14.54 24.54 -13.98
CA LEU A 236 15.32 24.01 -15.11
C LEU A 236 14.53 24.08 -16.43
N ALA A 237 13.24 23.75 -16.40
CA ALA A 237 12.38 23.85 -17.57
C ALA A 237 12.31 25.28 -18.12
N ALA A 238 12.23 26.28 -17.24
CA ALA A 238 12.25 27.69 -17.62
C ALA A 238 13.62 28.10 -18.20
N GLY A 239 14.71 27.68 -17.57
CA GLY A 239 16.07 27.97 -18.03
C GLY A 239 16.41 27.37 -19.40
N PHE A 240 15.93 26.15 -19.67
CA PHE A 240 16.16 25.45 -20.94
C PHE A 240 15.01 25.60 -21.95
N GLN A 241 13.94 26.33 -21.60
CA GLN A 241 12.71 26.44 -22.38
C GLN A 241 12.14 25.07 -22.81
N SER A 242 12.22 24.09 -21.93
CA SER A 242 11.90 22.69 -22.22
C SER A 242 10.52 22.31 -21.72
N LEU A 243 9.59 22.15 -22.67
CA LEU A 243 8.22 21.72 -22.38
C LEU A 243 8.14 20.33 -21.72
N PRO A 244 8.92 19.31 -22.12
CA PRO A 244 8.95 18.03 -21.42
C PRO A 244 9.38 18.13 -19.96
N LEU A 245 10.37 18.97 -19.64
CA LEU A 245 10.79 19.18 -18.25
C LEU A 245 9.69 19.88 -17.43
N ALA A 246 8.99 20.84 -18.02
CA ALA A 246 7.88 21.51 -17.35
C ALA A 246 6.76 20.50 -17.02
N PHE A 247 6.38 19.65 -17.98
CA PHE A 247 5.39 18.59 -17.77
C PHE A 247 5.85 17.55 -16.75
N ALA A 248 7.13 17.18 -16.75
CA ALA A 248 7.70 16.28 -15.76
C ALA A 248 7.65 16.83 -14.33
N ALA A 249 7.72 18.16 -14.15
CA ALA A 249 7.68 18.79 -12.84
C ALA A 249 6.27 18.79 -12.21
N VAL A 250 5.21 18.73 -13.03
CA VAL A 250 3.83 18.90 -12.56
C VAL A 250 3.41 17.83 -11.54
N PRO A 251 3.60 16.52 -11.75
CA PRO A 251 3.16 15.51 -10.78
C PRO A 251 3.83 15.67 -9.42
N PHE A 252 5.10 16.08 -9.39
CA PHE A 252 5.83 16.35 -8.15
C PHE A 252 5.27 17.56 -7.40
N LEU A 253 4.94 18.65 -8.10
CA LEU A 253 4.34 19.84 -7.48
C LEU A 253 2.93 19.55 -6.94
N VAL A 254 2.13 18.75 -7.66
CA VAL A 254 0.79 18.36 -7.22
C VAL A 254 0.83 17.61 -5.89
N GLN A 255 1.90 16.86 -5.59
CA GLN A 255 2.04 16.19 -4.29
C GLN A 255 2.14 17.15 -3.10
N LEU A 256 2.46 18.44 -3.30
CA LEU A 256 2.40 19.42 -2.21
C LEU A 256 0.98 19.62 -1.65
N LEU A 257 -0.06 19.32 -2.45
CA LEU A 257 -1.44 19.30 -1.96
C LEU A 257 -1.64 18.27 -0.83
N ALA A 258 -0.77 17.26 -0.72
CA ALA A 258 -0.81 16.29 0.36
C ALA A 258 -0.51 16.91 1.74
N LEU A 259 0.14 18.08 1.80
CA LEU A 259 0.35 18.84 3.05
C LEU A 259 -0.93 19.53 3.55
N THR A 260 -1.97 19.59 2.74
CA THR A 260 -3.23 20.24 3.13
C THR A 260 -4.13 19.29 3.93
N VAL A 261 -5.01 19.84 4.76
CA VAL A 261 -5.99 19.07 5.57
C VAL A 261 -6.98 18.25 4.72
N LEU A 262 -7.03 18.48 3.42
CA LEU A 262 -7.82 17.69 2.48
C LEU A 262 -7.22 16.29 2.25
N ALA A 263 -5.91 16.15 2.48
CA ALA A 263 -5.17 14.91 2.30
C ALA A 263 -4.84 14.24 3.64
N GLN A 264 -4.56 12.93 3.59
CA GLN A 264 -4.28 12.13 4.77
C GLN A 264 -3.04 12.63 5.53
N ASP A 265 -1.95 12.95 4.83
CA ASP A 265 -0.71 13.43 5.45
C ASP A 265 -0.91 14.79 6.14
N GLY A 266 -1.60 15.72 5.50
CA GLY A 266 -1.96 17.00 6.10
C GLY A 266 -2.92 16.87 7.30
N ARG A 267 -3.83 15.89 7.30
CA ARG A 267 -4.65 15.59 8.49
C ARG A 267 -3.81 15.05 9.65
N LEU A 268 -2.85 14.17 9.36
CA LEU A 268 -1.94 13.63 10.38
C LEU A 268 -1.03 14.74 10.93
N LEU A 269 -0.54 15.64 10.08
CA LEU A 269 0.21 16.83 10.48
C LEU A 269 -0.61 17.77 11.37
N ALA A 270 -1.88 18.00 11.04
CA ALA A 270 -2.78 18.82 11.84
C ALA A 270 -3.11 18.18 13.19
N ALA A 271 -3.38 16.87 13.21
CA ALA A 271 -3.61 16.11 14.44
C ALA A 271 -2.39 16.13 15.36
N ALA A 272 -1.18 15.98 14.79
CA ALA A 272 0.05 16.07 15.55
C ALA A 272 0.25 17.46 16.19
N LYS A 273 -0.29 18.55 15.62
CA LYS A 273 -0.26 19.90 16.22
C LYS A 273 -1.28 20.10 17.34
N GLY A 274 -2.35 19.31 17.40
CA GLY A 274 -3.43 19.46 18.38
C GLY A 274 -3.22 18.71 19.71
N GLY A 275 -2.05 18.09 19.92
CA GLY A 275 -1.75 17.25 21.09
C GLY A 275 -1.38 17.98 22.38
N ASP A 276 -1.67 19.28 22.52
CA ASP A 276 -1.50 20.07 23.76
C ASP A 276 -2.86 20.61 24.27
N GLN A 277 -3.84 19.73 24.46
CA GLN A 277 -5.04 20.04 25.26
C GLN A 277 -5.39 18.89 26.19
#